data_AF-A0A0F9GQW4-F1
#
_entry.id   AF-A0A0F9GQW4-F1
#
_cell.length_a   1.000
_cell.length_b   1.000
_cell.length_c   1.000
_cell.angle_alpha   90.00
_cell.angle_beta   90.00
_cell.angle_gamma   90.00
#
_symmetry.space_group_name_H-M   'P 1'
#
loop_
_entity.id
_entity.type
_entity.pdbx_description
1 polymer ?
#
loop_
_entity_poly.entity_id
_entity_poly.type
_entity_poly.pdbx_seq_one_letter_code
_entity_poly.pdbx_strand_id
1 'polypeptide(L)' 'MTAKVYTLDPSSMTWSETDTYENVGTELYRELQALAEFYQGQLIVEYS' A
#
# COMPACT_ATOMS: atom_id res chain seq x y z
N MET A 1 5.65 -6.56 12.11
CA MET A 1 4.70 -6.36 11.00
C MET A 1 5.35 -5.40 10.04
N THR A 2 5.47 -5.82 8.80
CA THR A 2 6.00 -5.02 7.69
C THR A 2 4.88 -4.81 6.68
N ALA A 3 4.77 -3.60 6.12
CA ALA A 3 3.81 -3.31 5.06
C ALA A 3 4.55 -2.88 3.79
N LYS A 4 4.19 -3.47 2.65
CA LYS A 4 4.69 -3.09 1.33
C LYS A 4 3.57 -2.42 0.55
N VAL A 5 3.85 -1.26 -0.03
CA VAL A 5 2.87 -0.46 -0.79
C VAL A 5 3.18 -0.60 -2.28
N TYR A 6 2.17 -1.00 -3.04
CA TYR A 6 2.23 -1.13 -4.48
C TYR A 6 1.24 -0.17 -5.12
N THR A 7 1.64 0.49 -6.20
CA THR A 7 0.77 1.35 -7.00
C THR A 7 0.64 0.81 -8.42
N LEU A 8 -0.54 0.99 -9.01
CA LEU A 8 -0.85 0.59 -10.37
C LEU A 8 -0.48 1.71 -11.33
N ASP A 9 0.46 1.46 -12.25
CA ASP A 9 0.72 2.36 -13.38
C ASP A 9 -0.42 2.19 -14.40
N PRO A 10 -1.27 3.22 -14.63
CA PRO A 10 -2.44 3.08 -15.51
C PRO A 10 -2.08 3.01 -17.00
N SER A 11 -0.85 3.41 -17.38
CA SER A 11 -0.41 3.41 -18.78
C SER A 11 0.03 2.01 -19.24
N SER A 12 0.66 1.27 -18.32
CA SER A 12 1.19 -0.08 -18.56
C SER A 12 0.36 -1.18 -17.89
N MET A 13 -0.59 -0.83 -17.02
CA MET A 13 -1.36 -1.75 -16.17
C MET A 13 -0.45 -2.65 -15.33
N THR A 14 0.68 -2.12 -14.87
CA THR A 14 1.66 -2.85 -14.04
C THR A 14 1.67 -2.36 -12.61
N TRP A 15 1.85 -3.28 -11.67
CA TRP A 15 2.03 -2.96 -10.25
C TRP A 15 3.51 -2.79 -9.96
N SER A 16 3.87 -1.71 -9.27
CA SER A 16 5.23 -1.45 -8.82
C SER A 16 5.25 -1.23 -7.32
N GLU A 17 6.21 -1.83 -6.61
CA GLU A 17 6.48 -1.51 -5.21
C GLU A 17 7.00 -0.08 -5.14
N THR A 18 6.40 0.72 -4.28
CA THR A 18 6.71 2.15 -4.11
C THR A 18 7.33 2.44 -2.77
N ASP A 19 6.86 1.78 -1.71
CA ASP A 19 7.35 1.97 -0.35
C ASP A 19 7.30 0.68 0.46
N THR A 20 8.18 0.59 1.47
CA THR A 20 8.19 -0.47 2.48
C THR A 20 8.30 0.14 3.87
N TYR A 21 7.37 -0.20 4.75
CA TYR A 21 7.31 0.27 6.13
C TYR A 21 7.66 -0.87 7.09
N GLU A 22 8.66 -0.65 7.93
CA GLU A 22 9.04 -1.55 9.02
C GLU A 22 8.40 -1.14 10.35
N ASN A 23 8.16 -2.11 11.23
CA ASN A 23 7.55 -1.89 12.56
C ASN A 23 6.17 -1.21 12.52
N VAL A 24 5.31 -1.64 11.59
CA VAL A 24 3.95 -1.10 11.42
C VAL A 24 3.12 -1.36 12.68
N GLY A 25 2.82 -0.30 13.41
CA GLY A 25 1.92 -0.30 14.56
C GLY A 25 0.45 -0.07 14.17
N THR A 26 -0.44 -0.06 15.16
CA THR A 26 -1.89 0.07 14.95
C THR A 26 -2.32 1.36 14.25
N GLU A 27 -1.63 2.48 14.52
CA GLU A 27 -1.93 3.78 13.92
C GLU A 27 -1.59 3.79 12.43
N LEU A 28 -0.33 3.47 12.09
CA LEU A 28 0.13 3.39 10.71
C LEU A 28 -0.64 2.33 9.89
N TYR A 29 -1.02 1.21 10.50
CA TYR A 29 -1.88 0.21 9.86
C TYR A 29 -3.22 0.81 9.40
N ARG A 30 -3.88 1.60 10.24
CA ARG A 30 -5.16 2.24 9.91
C ARG A 30 -4.99 3.28 8.81
N GLU A 31 -3.90 4.05 8.85
CA GLU A 31 -3.60 5.04 7.82
C GLU A 31 -3.35 4.38 6.46
N LEU A 32 -2.54 3.31 6.42
CA LEU A 32 -2.28 2.57 5.18
C LEU A 32 -3.53 1.88 4.63
N GLN A 33 -4.40 1.37 5.51
CA GLN A 33 -5.69 0.80 5.12
C GLN A 33 -6.60 1.88 4.51
N ALA A 34 -6.75 3.03 5.17
CA ALA A 34 -7.55 4.14 4.65
C ALA A 34 -6.99 4.68 3.33
N LEU A 35 -5.66 4.70 3.18
CA LEU A 35 -4.99 5.09 1.94
C LEU A 35 -5.34 4.13 0.79
N ALA A 36 -5.28 2.82 1.03
CA ALA A 36 -5.66 1.81 0.03
C ALA A 36 -7.12 1.95 -0.42
N GLU A 37 -8.02 2.26 0.52
CA GLU A 37 -9.44 2.51 0.20
C GLU A 37 -9.63 3.80 -0.60
N PHE A 38 -8.90 4.86 -0.26
CA PHE A 38 -8.97 6.14 -0.97
C PHE A 38 -8.59 6.01 -2.45
N TYR A 39 -7.55 5.23 -2.75
CA TYR A 39 -7.07 5.02 -4.12
C TYR A 39 -7.80 3.91 -4.90
N GLN A 40 -8.95 3.42 -4.40
CA GLN A 40 -9.94 2.57 -5.11
C GLN A 40 -9.36 1.61 -6.17
N GLY A 41 -8.44 0.73 -5.77
CA GLY A 41 -7.88 -0.31 -6.65
C GLY A 41 -6.66 0.12 -7.48
N GLN A 42 -6.13 1.32 -7.27
CA GLN A 42 -4.84 1.78 -7.80
C GLN A 42 -3.69 1.69 -6.78
N LEU A 43 -4.00 1.32 -5.53
CA LEU A 43 -3.04 1.10 -4.46
C LEU A 43 -3.36 -0.21 -3.73
N ILE A 44 -2.34 -1.03 -3.51
CA ILE A 44 -2.41 -2.27 -2.72
C ILE A 44 -1.38 -2.19 -1.60
N VAL A 45 -1.77 -2.59 -0.38
CA VAL A 45 -0.85 -2.73 0.75
C VAL A 45 -0.81 -4.20 1.15
N GLU A 46 0.37 -4.80 1.08
CA GLU A 46 0.64 -6.17 1.51
C GLU A 46 1.28 -6.17 2.90
N TYR A 47 0.73 -6.95 3.83
CA TYR A 47 1.23 -7.03 5.21
C TYR A 47 1.86 -8.39 5.50
N SER A 48 2.99 -8.41 6.22
CA SER A 48 3.72 -9.63 6.65
C SER A 48 4.27 -9.54 8.08
#